data_AF-A0AAW2U8R7-F1
#
_entry.id   AF-A0AAW2U8R7-F1
#
_cell.length_a   1.000
_cell.length_b   1.000
_cell.length_c   1.000
_cell.angle_alpha   90.00
_cell.angle_beta   90.00
_cell.angle_gamma   90.00
#
_symmetry.space_group_name_H-M   'P 1'
#
loop_
_entity.id
_entity.type
_entity.pdbx_description
1 polymer ?
#
loop_
_entity_poly.entity_id
_entity_poly.type
_entity_poly.pdbx_seq_one_letter_code
_entity_poly.pdbx_strand_id
1 'polypeptide(L)' 'MEVYVDDMLVKSKETRNHVEDLEETFVVLRKYRLILNPGKCAFGVSGGRFLGFMVTQQGIEANPAKIKAILT' A
#
# COMPACT_ATOMS: atom_id res chain seq x y z
N MET A 1 9.03 -3.12 -2.48
CA MET A 1 8.01 -3.56 -1.50
C MET A 1 8.44 -3.12 -0.11
N GLU A 2 7.57 -2.47 0.64
CA GLU A 2 7.75 -2.18 2.07
C GLU A 2 6.77 -3.05 2.86
N VAL A 3 7.19 -3.62 3.99
CA VAL A 3 6.37 -4.54 4.79
C VAL A 3 6.51 -4.21 6.26
N TYR A 4 5.39 -4.19 6.98
CA TYR A 4 5.34 -4.07 8.43
C TYR A 4 4.28 -5.01 8.99
N VAL A 5 4.71 -6.10 9.63
CA VAL A 5 3.83 -7.16 10.16
C VAL A 5 2.86 -7.66 9.09
N ASP A 6 1.58 -7.27 9.14
CA ASP A 6 0.52 -7.67 8.22
C ASP A 6 0.22 -6.62 7.13
N ASP A 7 0.77 -5.40 7.26
CA ASP A 7 0.61 -4.32 6.29
C ASP A 7 1.75 -4.35 5.25
N MET A 8 1.38 -4.36 3.96
CA MET A 8 2.33 -4.32 2.84
C MET A 8 2.03 -3.17 1.88
N LEU A 9 3.09 -2.55 1.35
CA LEU A 9 3.02 -1.50 0.35
C LEU A 9 3.91 -1.85 -0.85
N VAL A 10 3.30 -1.89 -2.03
CA VAL A 10 3.98 -1.98 -3.32
C VAL A 10 3.81 -0.64 -4.02
N LYS A 11 4.91 -0.01 -4.43
CA LYS A 11 4.92 1.31 -5.06
C LYS A 11 5.91 1.31 -6.22
N SER A 12 5.58 2.04 -7.27
CA SER A 12 6.35 2.11 -8.50
C SER A 12 6.36 3.55 -9.00
N LYS A 13 7.42 3.97 -9.69
CA LYS A 13 7.50 5.33 -10.25
C LYS A 13 6.56 5.53 -11.44
N GLU A 14 6.36 4.47 -12.23
CA GLU A 14 5.54 4.46 -13.43
C GLU A 14 4.48 3.36 -13.33
N THR A 15 3.29 3.62 -13.88
CA THR A 15 2.18 2.66 -13.87
C THR A 15 2.50 1.36 -14.60
N ARG A 16 3.27 1.42 -15.70
CA ARG A 16 3.64 0.22 -16.47
C ARG A 16 4.48 -0.75 -15.63
N ASN A 17 5.43 -0.22 -14.87
CA ASN A 17 6.30 -1.00 -13.99
C ASN A 17 5.51 -1.57 -12.80
N HIS A 18 4.39 -0.92 -12.42
CA HIS A 18 3.61 -1.37 -11.27
C HIS A 18 2.98 -2.74 -11.46
N VAL A 19 2.63 -3.11 -12.70
CA VAL A 19 2.11 -4.46 -12.99
C VAL A 19 3.20 -5.52 -12.78
N GLU A 20 4.41 -5.25 -13.25
CA GLU A 20 5.58 -6.13 -13.06
C GLU A 20 5.94 -6.27 -11.57
N ASP A 21 6.00 -5.14 -10.84
CA ASP A 21 6.29 -5.15 -9.39
C ASP A 21 5.22 -5.92 -8.59
N LEU A 22 3.95 -5.84 -8.98
CA LEU A 22 2.86 -6.61 -8.38
C LEU A 22 2.99 -8.10 -8.70
N GLU A 23 3.34 -8.44 -9.93
CA GLU A 23 3.56 -9.84 -10.33
C GLU A 23 4.68 -10.49 -9.51
N GLU A 24 5.83 -9.82 -9.39
CA GLU A 24 6.94 -10.28 -8.56
C GLU A 24 6.54 -10.43 -7.09
N THR A 25 5.80 -9.43 -6.56
CA THR A 25 5.29 -9.48 -5.19
C THR A 25 4.37 -10.69 -5.00
N PHE A 26 3.43 -10.94 -5.91
CA PHE A 26 2.53 -12.09 -5.81
C PHE A 26 3.24 -13.44 -5.94
N VAL A 27 4.33 -13.52 -6.72
CA VAL A 27 5.17 -14.72 -6.77
C VAL A 27 5.78 -15.00 -5.38
N VAL A 28 6.31 -13.98 -4.71
CA VAL A 28 6.87 -14.10 -3.35
C VAL A 28 5.79 -14.52 -2.35
N LEU A 29 4.61 -13.88 -2.36
CA LEU A 29 3.51 -14.23 -1.46
C LEU A 29 3.07 -15.68 -1.63
N ARG A 30 2.91 -16.14 -2.88
CA ARG A 30 2.58 -17.55 -3.18
C ARG A 30 3.66 -18.51 -2.69
N LYS A 31 4.94 -18.19 -2.92
CA LYS A 31 6.08 -19.03 -2.49
C LYS A 31 6.06 -19.30 -0.99
N TYR A 32 5.73 -18.29 -0.18
CA TYR A 32 5.69 -18.39 1.28
C TYR A 32 4.29 -18.65 1.84
N ARG A 33 3.29 -18.93 0.98
CA ARG A 33 1.90 -19.20 1.37
C ARG A 33 1.26 -18.08 2.21
N LEU A 34 1.65 -16.84 1.93
CA LEU A 34 1.02 -15.66 2.52
C LEU A 34 -0.30 -15.38 1.79
N ILE A 35 -1.37 -15.20 2.56
CA ILE A 35 -2.73 -15.00 2.04
C ILE A 35 -3.13 -13.55 2.28
N LEU A 36 -3.46 -12.85 1.20
CA LEU A 36 -4.02 -11.50 1.26
C LEU A 36 -5.52 -11.57 1.57
N ASN A 37 -6.04 -10.57 2.28
CA ASN A 37 -7.47 -10.33 2.41
C ASN A 37 -7.93 -9.33 1.32
N PRO A 38 -8.62 -9.78 0.26
CA PRO A 38 -9.00 -8.89 -0.85
C PRO A 38 -9.86 -7.71 -0.41
N GLY A 39 -10.68 -7.87 0.64
CA GLY A 39 -11.53 -6.80 1.17
C GLY A 39 -10.76 -5.70 1.92
N LYS A 40 -9.48 -5.92 2.24
CA LYS A 40 -8.58 -4.94 2.86
C LYS A 40 -7.50 -4.41 1.92
N CYS A 41 -7.34 -5.00 0.74
CA CYS A 41 -6.34 -4.58 -0.22
C CYS A 41 -6.89 -3.48 -1.14
N ALA A 42 -6.03 -2.52 -1.50
CA ALA A 42 -6.28 -1.54 -2.55
C ALA A 42 -5.18 -1.68 -3.61
N PHE A 43 -5.57 -1.68 -4.88
CA PHE A 43 -4.65 -1.86 -6.01
C PHE A 43 -4.88 -0.78 -7.06
N GLY A 44 -3.83 -0.42 -7.81
CA GLY A 44 -3.92 0.54 -8.92
C GLY A 44 -4.29 1.96 -8.51
N VAL A 45 -4.05 2.33 -7.26
CA VAL A 45 -4.32 3.68 -6.73
C VAL A 45 -3.09 4.59 -6.89
N SER A 46 -3.31 5.88 -7.14
CA SER A 46 -2.23 6.90 -7.19
C SER A 46 -1.66 7.26 -5.82
N GLY A 47 -2.35 6.88 -4.76
CA GLY A 47 -1.97 7.03 -3.37
C GLY A 47 -2.94 6.28 -2.48
N GLY A 48 -2.50 5.94 -1.27
CA GLY A 48 -3.26 5.06 -0.39
C GLY A 48 -2.88 5.21 1.08
N ARG A 49 -3.68 4.58 1.95
CA ARG A 49 -3.39 4.54 3.38
C ARG A 49 -2.43 3.39 3.67
N PHE A 50 -1.36 3.68 4.41
CA PHE A 50 -0.41 2.67 4.89
C PHE A 50 0.02 3.03 6.31
N LEU A 51 -0.08 2.10 7.26
CA LEU A 51 0.22 2.31 8.69
C LEU A 51 -0.46 3.55 9.29
N GLY A 52 -1.65 3.88 8.79
CA GLY A 52 -2.41 5.05 9.21
C GLY A 52 -1.89 6.40 8.73
N PHE A 53 -0.91 6.44 7.83
CA PHE A 53 -0.47 7.61 7.06
C PHE A 53 -1.04 7.57 5.65
N MET A 54 -1.07 8.72 4.96
CA MET A 54 -1.34 8.78 3.53
C MET A 54 -0.02 8.70 2.78
N VAL A 55 0.08 7.80 1.82
CA VAL A 55 1.23 7.69 0.91
C VAL A 55 0.77 8.13 -0.46
N THR A 56 1.41 9.17 -0.99
CA THR A 56 1.11 9.78 -2.28
C THR A 56 2.38 9.85 -3.13
N GLN A 57 2.25 10.32 -4.37
CA GLN A 57 3.40 10.58 -5.23
C GLN A 57 4.32 11.68 -4.66
N GLN A 58 3.76 12.61 -3.87
CA GLN A 58 4.51 13.68 -3.20
C GLN A 58 5.24 13.21 -1.94
N GLY A 59 4.91 12.04 -1.41
CA GLY A 59 5.56 11.46 -0.23
C GLY A 59 4.58 10.97 0.82
N ILE A 60 4.94 11.17 2.10
CA ILE A 60 4.10 10.79 3.24
C ILE A 60 3.35 12.02 3.72
N GLU A 61 2.03 11.90 3.81
CA GLU A 61 1.13 12.97 4.21
C GLU A 61 0.34 12.58 5.47
N ALA A 62 -0.04 13.60 6.24
CA ALA A 62 -0.87 13.42 7.41
C ALA A 62 -2.28 12.97 7.00
N ASN A 63 -2.84 12.03 7.76
CA ASN A 63 -4.13 11.43 7.45
C ASN A 63 -5.28 12.38 7.83
N PRO A 64 -6.08 12.87 6.85
CA PRO A 64 -7.13 13.84 7.14
C PRO A 64 -8.14 13.36 8.18
N ALA A 65 -8.42 12.06 8.23
CA ALA A 65 -9.32 11.48 9.22
C ALA A 65 -8.77 11.57 10.65
N LYS A 66 -7.45 11.38 10.82
CA LYS A 66 -6.79 11.54 12.12
C LYS A 66 -6.72 13.00 12.54
N ILE A 67 -6.44 13.91 11.60
CA ILE A 67 -6.46 15.37 11.85
C ILE A 67 -7.85 15.79 12.34
N LYS A 68 -8.91 15.38 11.63
CA LYS A 68 -10.28 15.71 11.99
C LYS A 68 -10.64 15.22 13.41
N ALA A 69 -10.22 14.01 13.78
CA ALA A 69 -10.48 13.45 15.10
C ALA A 69 -9.82 14.21 16.26
N ILE A 70 -8.75 14.99 16.01
CA ILE A 70 -8.10 15.82 17.04
C ILE A 70 -8.74 17.20 17.15
N LEU A 71 -9.24 17.73 16.03
CA LEU A 71 -9.88 19.06 15.97
C LEU A 71 -11.35 19.05 16.43
N THR A 72 -11.89 17.89 16.79
CA THR A 72 -13.26 17.71 17.30
C THR A 72 -13.19 17.36 18.79
#